data_AF-A0A3B8WCF6-F1
#
_entry.id   AF-A0A3B8WCF6-F1
#
_cell.length_a   1.000
_cell.length_b   1.000
_cell.length_c   1.000
_cell.angle_alpha   90.00
_cell.angle_beta   90.00
_cell.angle_gamma   90.00
#
_symmetry.space_group_name_H-M   'P 1'
#
loop_
_entity.id
_entity.type
_entity.pdbx_description
1 polymer ?
#
loop_
_entity_poly.entity_id
_entity_poly.type
_entity_poly.pdbx_seq_one_letter_code
_entity_poly.pdbx_strand_id
1 'polypeptide(L)' 'AEIERWLDQPIEVCEPEELGKASRVDDAPGRYVEFCKSTVPNEFTLDGMHLVLDCAHGATYHVAPKVFRELGAKVTVIG' A
#
# COMPACT_ATOMS: atom_id res chain seq x y z
N ALA A 1 5.60 -25.79 -11.23
CA ALA A 1 5.80 -25.17 -9.91
C ALA A 1 7.30 -24.99 -9.68
N GLU A 2 7.89 -23.95 -10.29
CA GLU A 2 9.35 -23.78 -10.28
C GLU A 2 9.86 -23.22 -8.95
N ILE A 3 9.11 -22.32 -8.30
CA ILE A 3 9.40 -21.82 -6.96
C ILE A 3 9.47 -22.97 -5.96
N GLU A 4 8.45 -23.84 -5.95
CA GLU A 4 8.41 -25.02 -5.06
C GLU A 4 9.60 -25.95 -5.27
N ARG A 5 9.99 -26.20 -6.53
CA ARG A 5 11.18 -27.01 -6.84
C ARG A 5 12.47 -26.41 -6.26
N TRP A 6 12.59 -25.08 -6.26
CA TRP A 6 13.74 -24.38 -5.68
C TRP A 6 13.71 -24.34 -4.15
N LEU A 7 12.52 -24.32 -3.53
CA LEU A 7 12.37 -24.44 -2.08
C LEU A 7 12.89 -25.78 -1.55
N ASP A 8 12.78 -26.85 -2.35
CA ASP A 8 13.27 -28.18 -2.01
C ASP A 8 14.80 -28.37 -2.21
N GLN A 9 15.48 -27.41 -2.84
CA GLN A 9 16.94 -27.49 -3.02
C GLN A 9 17.67 -27.05 -1.74
N PRO A 10 18.90 -27.55 -1.50
CA PRO A 10 19.77 -27.02 -0.46
C PRO A 10 19.99 -25.51 -0.61
N ILE A 11 20.10 -24.79 0.50
CA ILE A 11 20.43 -23.36 0.48
C ILE A 11 21.89 -23.19 0.02
N GLU A 12 22.07 -22.39 -1.02
CA GLU A 12 23.37 -21.89 -1.46
C GLU A 12 23.49 -20.41 -1.10
N VAL A 13 24.68 -19.97 -0.70
CA VAL A 13 24.97 -18.58 -0.33
C VAL A 13 25.92 -17.96 -1.35
N CYS A 14 25.70 -16.69 -1.68
CA CYS A 14 26.59 -15.94 -2.57
C CYS A 14 27.85 -15.47 -1.85
N GLU A 15 28.84 -15.03 -2.62
CA GLU A 15 30.06 -14.42 -2.09
C GLU A 15 29.75 -13.08 -1.40
N PRO A 16 30.58 -12.65 -0.42
CA PRO A 16 30.31 -11.45 0.38
C PRO A 16 30.03 -10.18 -0.43
N GLU A 17 30.69 -10.02 -1.59
CA GLU A 17 30.55 -8.85 -2.46
C GLU A 17 29.20 -8.81 -3.20
N GLU A 18 28.53 -9.96 -3.33
CA GLU A 18 27.25 -10.12 -4.02
C GLU A 18 26.05 -10.02 -3.08
N LEU A 19 26.28 -9.81 -1.77
CA LEU A 19 25.20 -9.67 -0.80
C LEU A 19 24.33 -8.45 -1.11
N GLY A 20 23.04 -8.71 -1.33
CA GLY A 20 22.03 -7.68 -1.53
C GLY A 20 21.89 -6.74 -0.33
N LYS A 21 21.52 -5.49 -0.59
CA LYS A 21 21.30 -4.47 0.45
C LYS A 21 19.81 -4.19 0.60
N ALA A 22 19.36 -4.04 1.84
CA ALA A 22 18.00 -3.65 2.16
C ALA A 22 17.93 -2.15 2.52
N SER A 23 16.91 -1.46 2.03
CA SER A 23 16.60 -0.08 2.37
C SER A 23 15.10 0.09 2.59
N ARG A 24 14.71 1.07 3.39
CA ARG A 24 13.30 1.44 3.57
C ARG A 24 12.85 2.38 2.45
N VAL A 25 11.59 2.24 2.06
CA VAL A 25 10.92 3.11 1.09
C VAL A 25 9.73 3.74 1.80
N ASP A 26 9.98 4.83 2.50
CA ASP A 26 8.99 5.42 3.41
C ASP A 26 7.88 6.20 2.68
N ASP A 27 8.09 6.56 1.41
CA ASP A 27 7.16 7.31 0.57
C ASP A 27 6.17 6.44 -0.22
N ALA A 28 6.33 5.12 -0.19
CA ALA A 28 5.49 4.19 -0.94
C ALA A 28 3.98 4.36 -0.67
N PRO A 29 3.51 4.55 0.59
CA PRO A 29 2.10 4.82 0.85
C PRO A 29 1.59 6.10 0.17
N GLY A 30 2.40 7.18 0.17
CA GLY A 30 2.03 8.45 -0.46
C GLY A 30 1.94 8.31 -1.98
N ARG A 31 2.90 7.63 -2.61
CA ARG A 31 2.88 7.34 -4.04
C ARG A 31 1.64 6.52 -4.45
N TYR A 32 1.22 5.58 -3.61
CA TYR A 32 0.01 4.81 -3.85
C TYR A 32 -1.27 5.65 -3.69
N VAL A 33 -1.32 6.56 -2.72
CA VAL A 33 -2.45 7.51 -2.56
C VAL A 33 -2.60 8.39 -3.81
N GLU A 34 -1.50 8.95 -4.33
CA GLU A 34 -1.52 9.74 -5.57
C GLU A 34 -1.99 8.91 -6.77
N PHE A 35 -1.50 7.67 -6.88
CA PHE A 35 -1.97 6.76 -7.92
C PHE A 35 -3.48 6.55 -7.84
N CYS A 36 -4.04 6.22 -6.67
CA CYS A 36 -5.48 6.04 -6.51
C CYS A 36 -6.27 7.28 -6.96
N LYS A 37 -5.84 8.49 -6.57
CA LYS A 37 -6.50 9.74 -6.99
C LYS A 37 -6.40 9.97 -8.50
N SER A 38 -5.30 9.57 -9.15
CA SER A 38 -5.13 9.69 -10.60
C SER A 38 -6.05 8.78 -11.43
N THR A 39 -6.70 7.78 -10.80
CA THR A 39 -7.61 6.85 -11.51
C THR A 39 -9.03 7.38 -11.67
N VAL A 40 -9.34 8.54 -11.09
CA VAL A 40 -10.63 9.23 -11.25
C VAL A 40 -10.44 10.53 -12.06
N PRO A 41 -11.51 11.08 -12.70
CA PRO A 41 -11.44 12.39 -13.34
C PRO A 41 -10.96 13.48 -12.38
N ASN A 42 -10.27 14.50 -12.88
CA ASN A 42 -9.69 15.56 -12.04
C ASN A 42 -10.74 16.35 -11.25
N GLU A 43 -11.96 16.45 -11.77
CA GLU A 43 -13.08 17.14 -11.14
C GLU A 43 -13.88 16.23 -10.20
N PHE A 44 -13.49 14.96 -10.07
CA PHE A 44 -14.14 14.03 -9.15
C PHE A 44 -13.83 14.40 -7.71
N THR A 45 -14.89 14.53 -6.92
CA THR A 45 -14.79 14.80 -5.49
C THR A 45 -15.85 14.00 -4.73
N LEU A 46 -15.55 13.71 -3.47
CA LEU A 46 -16.42 13.12 -2.47
C LEU A 46 -16.90 14.17 -1.45
N ASP A 47 -16.75 15.46 -1.77
CA ASP A 47 -17.24 16.55 -0.93
C ASP A 47 -18.71 16.38 -0.56
N GLY A 48 -19.03 16.60 0.71
CA GLY A 48 -20.37 16.40 1.25
C GLY A 48 -20.71 14.95 1.63
N MET A 49 -19.84 13.98 1.34
CA MET A 49 -20.01 12.59 1.78
C MET A 49 -19.37 12.34 3.15
N HIS A 50 -20.06 11.55 3.99
CA HIS A 50 -19.49 11.01 5.23
C HIS A 50 -19.38 9.48 5.10
N LEU A 51 -18.15 8.98 5.10
CA LEU A 51 -17.81 7.57 4.98
C LEU A 51 -17.39 6.99 6.33
N VAL A 52 -17.86 5.79 6.63
CA VAL A 52 -17.34 4.95 7.72
C VAL A 52 -16.48 3.86 7.07
N LEU A 53 -15.22 3.76 7.48
CA LEU A 53 -14.27 2.78 6.97
C LEU A 53 -13.91 1.79 8.07
N ASP A 54 -14.09 0.50 7.81
CA ASP A 54 -13.52 -0.58 8.61
C ASP A 54 -12.23 -1.07 7.94
N CYS A 55 -11.09 -0.87 8.59
CA CYS A 55 -9.80 -1.32 8.05
C CYS A 55 -9.36 -2.68 8.62
N ALA A 56 -10.19 -3.31 9.46
CA ALA A 56 -9.94 -4.60 10.10
C ALA A 56 -8.59 -4.70 10.83
N HIS A 57 -8.03 -3.58 11.29
CA HIS A 57 -6.65 -3.45 11.78
C HIS A 57 -5.58 -4.01 10.81
N GLY A 58 -5.90 -4.05 9.52
CA GLY A 58 -5.07 -4.59 8.46
C GLY A 58 -4.16 -3.55 7.82
N ALA A 59 -3.48 -3.94 6.73
CA ALA A 59 -2.49 -3.11 6.05
C ALA A 59 -3.03 -1.75 5.55
N THR A 60 -4.34 -1.65 5.29
CA THR A 60 -5.00 -0.47 4.72
C THR A 60 -5.25 0.65 5.74
N TYR A 61 -5.05 0.41 7.05
CA TYR A 61 -5.43 1.31 8.15
C TYR A 61 -4.92 2.75 7.98
N HIS A 62 -3.77 2.94 7.34
CA HIS A 62 -3.14 4.24 7.15
C HIS A 62 -3.23 4.77 5.72
N VAL A 63 -3.62 3.93 4.74
CA VAL A 63 -3.68 4.29 3.31
C VAL A 63 -5.11 4.64 2.91
N ALA A 64 -6.08 3.76 3.19
CA ALA A 64 -7.47 3.97 2.77
C ALA A 64 -8.06 5.28 3.32
N PRO A 65 -7.91 5.62 4.61
CA PRO A 65 -8.43 6.89 5.11
C PRO A 65 -7.80 8.12 4.46
N LYS A 66 -6.53 8.05 4.01
CA LYS A 66 -5.87 9.17 3.32
C LYS A 66 -6.47 9.39 1.94
N VAL A 67 -6.64 8.33 1.15
CA VAL A 67 -7.25 8.40 -0.19
C VAL A 67 -8.60 9.11 -0.14
N PHE A 68 -9.51 8.66 0.73
CA PHE A 68 -10.87 9.21 0.77
C PHE A 68 -10.93 10.63 1.35
N ARG A 69 -10.09 10.95 2.35
CA ARG A 69 -10.02 12.33 2.90
C ARG A 69 -9.49 13.32 1.87
N GLU A 70 -8.46 12.94 1.12
CA GLU A 70 -7.87 13.82 0.10
C GLU A 70 -8.80 14.00 -1.11
N LEU A 71 -9.70 13.06 -1.36
CA LEU A 71 -10.80 13.20 -2.32
C LEU A 71 -11.99 14.01 -1.78
N GLY A 72 -11.93 14.56 -0.56
CA GLY A 72 -12.96 15.46 -0.01
C GLY A 72 -13.96 14.80 0.95
N ALA A 73 -13.91 13.48 1.16
CA ALA A 73 -14.84 12.82 2.07
C ALA A 73 -14.52 13.12 3.54
N LYS A 74 -15.56 13.31 4.35
CA LYS A 74 -15.43 13.16 5.81
C LYS A 74 -15.32 11.67 6.13
N VAL A 75 -14.30 11.26 6.89
CA VAL A 75 -14.02 9.84 7.17
C VAL A 75 -14.00 9.56 8.67
N THR A 76 -14.86 8.64 9.11
CA THR A 76 -14.77 7.96 10.41
C THR A 76 -14.15 6.59 10.20
N VAL A 77 -13.12 6.24 10.97
CA VAL A 77 -12.47 4.92 10.89
C VAL A 77 -12.86 4.09 12.10
N ILE A 78 -13.16 2.83 11.86
CA ILE A 78 -13.33 1.75 12.83
C ILE A 78 -12.43 0.57 12.43
N GLY A 79 -12.20 -0.38 13.33
CA GLY A 79 -11.25 -1.47 13.07
C GLY A 79 -9.88 -0.93 12.72
#